data_AF-A0A2I0QCU6-F1
#
_entry.id   AF-A0A2I0QCU6-F1
#
_cell.length_a   1.000
_cell.length_b   1.000
_cell.length_c   1.000
_cell.angle_alpha   90.00
_cell.angle_beta   90.00
_cell.angle_gamma   90.00
#
_symmetry.space_group_name_H-M   'P 1'
#
loop_
_entity.id
_entity.type
_entity.pdbx_description
1 polymer ?
#
loop_
_entity_poly.entity_id
_entity_poly.type
_entity_poly.pdbx_seq_one_letter_code
_entity_poly.pdbx_strand_id
1 'polypeptide(L)'
;MLLTLIISTTILFLAAASYYDLKTGEIPDKISIGLVAAILILSIFQALTESPGFLINAVLFGTLYFAIGCISFYFGHLGGGDVKLLAGIGCSVANIPAGSFIPDYLVYFIDAGIVVMPYMAIYGLILGFKNKTVFFEFAKEIRTLKIIMFILLSFIPMFMLIFLAVNIEIVLIILCALLPVFVLLTIYLKIVEKKAMQRTIPVFELTKEDTLAEDIIFEGEKIAKKNDVAGLTKEQVDKIKELAKGGRIPDKITIKWGIKFVPVLFIGFLIFVFYGNVIEVLFI
;
A
#
# COMPACT_ATOMS: atom_id res chain seq x y z
N MET A 1 -26.83 12.94 -10.89
CA MET A 1 -27.37 11.95 -9.94
C MET A 1 -26.56 10.64 -9.96
N LEU A 2 -26.33 10.05 -11.13
CA LEU A 2 -25.58 8.78 -11.23
C LEU A 2 -24.11 8.89 -10.80
N LEU A 3 -23.43 9.98 -11.16
CA LEU A 3 -22.07 10.26 -10.70
C LEU A 3 -21.95 10.30 -9.17
N THR A 4 -22.88 10.99 -8.50
CA THR A 4 -22.94 11.05 -7.03
C THR A 4 -23.13 9.66 -6.44
N LEU A 5 -23.90 8.79 -7.10
CA LEU A 5 -24.11 7.41 -6.68
C LEU A 5 -22.84 6.57 -6.85
N ILE A 6 -22.08 6.75 -7.94
CA ILE A 6 -20.76 6.12 -8.15
C ILE A 6 -19.81 6.51 -7.01
N ILE A 7 -19.64 7.81 -6.77
CA ILE A 7 -18.77 8.35 -5.71
C ILE A 7 -19.18 7.79 -4.34
N SER A 8 -20.46 7.86 -4.01
CA SER A 8 -20.98 7.38 -2.72
C SER A 8 -20.79 5.88 -2.55
N THR A 9 -21.00 5.10 -3.61
CA THR A 9 -20.76 3.65 -3.61
C THR A 9 -19.28 3.36 -3.37
N THR A 10 -18.38 4.02 -4.09
CA THR A 10 -16.93 3.84 -3.91
C THR A 10 -16.49 4.19 -2.49
N ILE A 11 -16.96 5.30 -1.92
CA ILE A 11 -16.68 5.69 -0.52
C ILE A 11 -17.16 4.62 0.46
N LEU A 12 -18.38 4.09 0.30
CA LEU A 12 -18.92 3.07 1.20
C LEU A 12 -18.11 1.77 1.16
N PHE A 13 -17.75 1.31 -0.04
CA PHE A 13 -16.94 0.11 -0.21
C PHE A 13 -15.52 0.28 0.31
N LEU A 14 -14.88 1.43 0.07
CA LEU A 14 -13.54 1.73 0.59
C LEU A 14 -13.52 1.92 2.10
N ALA A 15 -14.56 2.52 2.69
CA ALA A 15 -14.71 2.59 4.14
C ALA A 15 -14.89 1.20 4.76
N ALA A 16 -15.73 0.36 4.16
CA ALA A 16 -15.90 -1.03 4.59
C ALA A 16 -14.59 -1.82 4.46
N ALA A 17 -13.91 -1.72 3.32
CA ALA A 17 -12.64 -2.39 3.10
C ALA A 17 -11.55 -1.90 4.07
N SER A 18 -11.48 -0.59 4.34
CA SER A 18 -10.57 -0.01 5.34
C SER A 18 -10.85 -0.55 6.74
N TYR A 19 -12.12 -0.73 7.11
CA TYR A 19 -12.49 -1.33 8.39
C TYR A 19 -12.00 -2.77 8.52
N TYR A 20 -12.22 -3.61 7.49
CA TYR A 20 -11.75 -4.99 7.49
C TYR A 20 -10.22 -5.05 7.49
N ASP A 21 -9.55 -4.28 6.64
CA ASP A 21 -8.09 -4.20 6.61
C ASP A 21 -7.52 -3.78 7.99
N LEU A 22 -8.04 -2.71 8.60
CA LEU A 22 -7.67 -2.25 9.94
C LEU A 22 -7.95 -3.27 11.05
N LYS A 23 -8.95 -4.14 10.90
CA LYS A 23 -9.31 -5.14 11.91
C LYS A 23 -8.58 -6.48 11.71
N THR A 24 -8.65 -7.06 10.53
CA THR A 24 -8.16 -8.40 10.22
C THR A 24 -6.86 -8.40 9.40
N GLY A 25 -6.58 -7.32 8.66
CA GLY A 25 -5.46 -7.28 7.70
C GLY A 25 -5.79 -7.99 6.39
N GLU A 26 -7.05 -8.38 6.21
CA GLU A 26 -7.56 -9.08 5.03
C GLU A 26 -8.83 -8.41 4.55
N ILE A 27 -9.06 -8.44 3.24
CA ILE A 27 -10.19 -7.78 2.60
C ILE A 27 -11.09 -8.88 2.01
N PRO A 28 -12.34 -9.02 2.49
CA PRO A 28 -13.26 -9.99 1.94
C PRO A 28 -13.45 -9.79 0.44
N ASP A 29 -13.38 -10.87 -0.34
CA ASP A 29 -13.58 -10.83 -1.79
C ASP A 29 -14.94 -10.23 -2.19
N LYS A 30 -15.96 -10.43 -1.34
CA LYS A 30 -17.28 -9.82 -1.53
C LYS A 30 -17.24 -8.29 -1.55
N ILE A 31 -16.26 -7.67 -0.89
CA ILE A 31 -16.08 -6.21 -0.86
C ILE A 31 -15.21 -5.78 -2.03
N SER A 32 -14.04 -6.40 -2.21
CA SER A 32 -13.08 -5.97 -3.24
C SER A 32 -13.62 -6.20 -4.67
N ILE A 33 -14.14 -7.39 -4.96
CA ILE A 33 -14.80 -7.70 -6.24
C ILE A 33 -16.17 -7.04 -6.32
N GLY A 34 -16.86 -6.92 -5.17
CA GLY A 34 -18.15 -6.24 -5.09
C GLY A 34 -18.08 -4.79 -5.55
N LEU A 35 -17.00 -4.06 -5.21
CA LEU A 35 -16.78 -2.70 -5.70
C LEU A 35 -16.71 -2.67 -7.23
N VAL A 36 -15.88 -3.52 -7.85
CA VAL A 36 -15.75 -3.60 -9.32
C VAL A 36 -17.11 -3.84 -9.96
N ALA A 37 -17.84 -4.84 -9.48
CA ALA A 37 -19.15 -5.20 -10.03
C ALA A 37 -20.17 -4.06 -9.86
N ALA A 38 -20.24 -3.44 -8.68
CA ALA A 38 -21.17 -2.36 -8.41
C ALA A 38 -20.91 -1.15 -9.32
N ILE A 39 -19.64 -0.74 -9.47
CA ILE A 39 -19.29 0.41 -10.33
C ILE A 39 -19.54 0.10 -11.80
N LEU A 40 -19.21 -1.11 -12.28
CA LEU A 40 -19.52 -1.48 -13.67
C LEU A 40 -21.02 -1.47 -13.96
N ILE A 41 -21.85 -1.97 -13.02
CA ILE A 41 -23.32 -1.92 -13.16
C ILE A 41 -23.79 -0.46 -13.25
N LEU A 42 -23.29 0.42 -12.38
CA LEU A 42 -23.61 1.86 -12.43
C LEU A 42 -23.15 2.50 -13.74
N SER A 43 -21.96 2.16 -14.23
CA SER A 43 -21.44 2.64 -15.51
C SER A 43 -22.26 2.15 -16.71
N ILE A 44 -22.84 0.94 -16.65
CA ILE A 44 -23.80 0.47 -17.67
C ILE A 44 -25.04 1.37 -17.68
N PHE A 45 -25.62 1.66 -16.51
CA PHE A 45 -26.77 2.56 -16.45
C PHE A 45 -26.42 3.96 -16.98
N GLN A 46 -25.24 4.48 -16.67
CA GLN A 46 -24.78 5.77 -17.20
C GLN A 46 -24.61 5.73 -18.72
N ALA A 47 -24.11 4.60 -19.24
CA ALA A 47 -23.89 4.42 -20.66
C ALA A 47 -25.19 4.38 -21.46
N LEU A 48 -26.26 3.83 -20.87
CA LEU A 48 -27.59 3.81 -21.48
C LEU A 48 -28.27 5.19 -21.49
N THR A 49 -27.98 6.05 -20.51
CA THR A 49 -28.60 7.38 -20.39
C THR A 49 -27.84 8.49 -21.09
N GLU A 50 -26.51 8.42 -21.13
CA GLU A 50 -25.65 9.51 -21.59
C GLU A 50 -24.82 9.11 -22.81
N SER A 51 -23.84 8.23 -22.64
CA SER A 51 -23.02 7.76 -23.77
C SER A 51 -22.33 6.42 -23.49
N PRO A 52 -22.13 5.56 -24.50
CA PRO A 52 -21.36 4.32 -24.34
C PRO A 52 -19.93 4.52 -23.79
N GLY A 53 -19.37 5.72 -23.95
CA GLY A 53 -18.05 6.08 -23.47
C GLY A 53 -17.85 5.87 -21.97
N PHE A 54 -18.88 6.06 -21.14
CA PHE A 54 -18.79 5.86 -19.68
C PHE A 54 -18.45 4.41 -19.30
N LEU A 55 -19.02 3.43 -20.00
CA LEU A 55 -18.73 2.02 -19.76
C LEU A 55 -17.35 1.65 -20.32
N ILE A 56 -17.01 2.13 -21.51
CA ILE A 56 -15.71 1.87 -22.14
C ILE A 56 -14.58 2.42 -21.24
N ASN A 57 -14.71 3.65 -20.75
CA ASN A 57 -13.74 4.28 -19.86
C ASN A 57 -13.63 3.50 -18.55
N ALA A 58 -14.75 3.14 -17.92
CA ALA A 58 -14.73 2.37 -16.67
C ALA A 58 -13.98 1.03 -16.83
N VAL A 59 -14.25 0.28 -17.90
CA VAL A 59 -13.57 -0.99 -18.17
C VAL A 59 -12.09 -0.77 -18.48
N LEU A 60 -11.75 0.23 -19.30
CA LEU A 60 -10.39 0.53 -19.70
C LEU A 60 -9.52 0.91 -18.49
N PHE A 61 -9.97 1.88 -17.69
CA PHE A 61 -9.22 2.35 -16.54
C PHE A 61 -9.24 1.37 -15.37
N GLY A 62 -10.34 0.63 -15.17
CA GLY A 62 -10.37 -0.49 -14.23
C GLY A 62 -9.32 -1.56 -14.58
N THR A 63 -9.19 -1.89 -15.86
CA THR A 63 -8.16 -2.83 -16.35
C THR A 63 -6.75 -2.27 -16.17
N LEU A 64 -6.54 -0.97 -16.46
CA LEU A 64 -5.25 -0.32 -16.26
C LEU A 64 -4.82 -0.34 -14.79
N TYR A 65 -5.73 0.01 -13.88
CA TYR A 65 -5.46 0.00 -12.44
C TYR A 65 -5.25 -1.42 -11.92
N PHE A 66 -6.00 -2.40 -12.42
CA PHE A 66 -5.74 -3.80 -12.12
C PHE A 66 -4.34 -4.23 -12.57
N ALA A 67 -3.89 -3.82 -13.76
CA ALA A 67 -2.55 -4.12 -14.24
C ALA A 67 -1.46 -3.49 -13.35
N ILE A 68 -1.62 -2.23 -12.95
CA ILE A 68 -0.72 -1.56 -12.00
C ILE A 68 -0.70 -2.29 -10.65
N GLY A 69 -1.87 -2.71 -10.17
CA GLY A 69 -2.01 -3.51 -8.97
C GLY A 69 -1.28 -4.85 -9.09
N CYS A 70 -1.45 -5.58 -10.19
CA CYS A 70 -0.76 -6.85 -10.46
C CYS A 70 0.77 -6.69 -10.51
N ILE A 71 1.27 -5.61 -11.11
CA ILE A 71 2.70 -5.29 -11.11
C ILE A 71 3.18 -5.05 -9.67
N SER A 72 2.43 -4.29 -8.89
CA SER A 72 2.76 -4.00 -7.49
C SER A 72 2.66 -5.23 -6.58
N PHE A 73 1.73 -6.15 -6.86
CA PHE A 73 1.62 -7.46 -6.24
C PHE A 73 2.83 -8.33 -6.59
N TYR A 74 3.27 -8.35 -7.85
CA TYR A 74 4.47 -9.08 -8.24
C TYR A 74 5.73 -8.61 -7.48
N PHE A 75 5.83 -7.30 -7.20
CA PHE A 75 6.93 -6.73 -6.40
C PHE A 75 6.78 -6.88 -4.88
N GLY A 76 5.64 -7.35 -4.38
CA GLY A 76 5.45 -7.50 -2.94
C GLY A 76 4.97 -6.27 -2.20
N HIS A 77 4.49 -5.25 -2.90
CA HIS A 77 4.05 -4.00 -2.29
C HIS A 77 2.59 -4.04 -1.84
N LEU A 78 1.73 -4.79 -2.55
CA LEU A 78 0.29 -4.85 -2.33
C LEU A 78 -0.17 -6.30 -2.18
N GLY A 79 -1.23 -6.51 -1.38
CA GLY A 79 -1.92 -7.79 -1.28
C GLY A 79 -2.94 -7.99 -2.41
N GLY A 80 -3.36 -9.24 -2.63
CA GLY A 80 -4.33 -9.55 -3.70
C GLY A 80 -5.67 -8.83 -3.55
N GLY A 81 -6.10 -8.53 -2.31
CA GLY A 81 -7.29 -7.72 -2.05
C GLY A 81 -7.15 -6.26 -2.51
N ASP A 82 -5.97 -5.66 -2.31
CA ASP A 82 -5.67 -4.28 -2.73
C ASP A 82 -5.71 -4.14 -4.25
N VAL A 83 -5.21 -5.16 -4.98
CA VAL A 83 -5.24 -5.19 -6.44
C VAL A 83 -6.66 -5.16 -6.98
N LYS A 84 -7.56 -5.97 -6.40
CA LYS A 84 -8.98 -6.02 -6.79
C LYS A 84 -9.69 -4.70 -6.46
N LEU A 85 -9.35 -4.09 -5.33
CA LEU A 85 -9.86 -2.76 -4.97
C LEU A 85 -9.39 -1.67 -5.93
N LEU A 86 -8.11 -1.66 -6.30
CA LEU A 86 -7.56 -0.72 -7.27
C LEU A 86 -8.31 -0.80 -8.60
N ALA A 87 -8.65 -2.00 -9.06
CA ALA A 87 -9.49 -2.17 -10.26
C ALA A 87 -10.84 -1.46 -10.12
N GLY A 88 -11.50 -1.61 -8.97
CA GLY A 88 -12.79 -0.97 -8.68
C GLY A 88 -12.68 0.55 -8.58
N ILE A 89 -11.60 1.06 -8.00
CA ILE A 89 -11.28 2.49 -7.95
C ILE A 89 -11.05 3.02 -9.37
N GLY A 90 -10.28 2.30 -10.20
CA GLY A 90 -10.04 2.67 -11.60
C GLY A 90 -11.33 2.77 -12.40
N CYS A 91 -12.26 1.83 -12.21
CA CYS A 91 -13.60 1.91 -12.81
C CYS A 91 -14.36 3.17 -12.37
N SER A 92 -14.19 3.61 -11.12
CA SER A 92 -14.89 4.76 -10.55
C SER A 92 -14.28 6.08 -11.02
N VAL A 93 -12.95 6.21 -10.95
CA VAL A 93 -12.20 7.43 -11.28
C VAL A 93 -12.35 7.78 -12.76
N ALA A 94 -12.51 6.78 -13.63
CA ALA A 94 -12.74 6.94 -15.07
C ALA A 94 -13.81 7.97 -15.46
N ASN A 95 -14.82 8.15 -14.60
CA ASN A 95 -16.00 8.96 -14.86
C ASN A 95 -16.11 10.17 -13.92
N ILE A 96 -15.10 10.40 -13.07
CA ILE A 96 -15.07 11.52 -12.12
C ILE A 96 -14.06 12.56 -12.64
N PRO A 97 -14.51 13.76 -13.04
CA PRO A 97 -13.60 14.81 -13.48
C PRO A 97 -12.82 15.38 -12.29
N ALA A 98 -11.50 15.43 -12.38
CA ALA A 98 -10.63 16.00 -11.35
C ALA A 98 -10.42 17.52 -11.54
N GLY A 99 -10.70 18.04 -12.74
CA GLY A 99 -10.61 19.47 -13.05
C GLY A 99 -9.18 19.98 -13.21
N SER A 100 -8.22 19.10 -13.45
CA SER A 100 -6.79 19.39 -13.50
C SER A 100 -6.19 19.35 -14.89
N PHE A 101 -4.97 19.89 -15.05
CA PHE A 101 -4.21 19.74 -16.29
C PHE A 101 -3.66 18.30 -16.47
N ILE A 102 -3.47 17.60 -15.35
CA ILE A 102 -3.09 16.18 -15.34
C ILE A 102 -4.32 15.33 -15.65
N PRO A 103 -4.20 14.26 -16.46
CA PRO A 103 -5.32 13.34 -16.69
C PRO A 103 -5.90 12.78 -15.39
N ASP A 104 -7.23 12.81 -15.23
CA ASP A 104 -7.95 12.50 -13.98
C ASP A 104 -7.51 11.17 -13.34
N TYR A 105 -7.27 10.15 -14.15
CA TYR A 105 -6.84 8.83 -13.70
C TYR A 105 -5.41 8.80 -13.13
N LEU A 106 -4.56 9.78 -13.42
CA LEU A 106 -3.24 9.93 -12.79
C LEU A 106 -3.32 10.76 -11.51
N VAL A 107 -4.26 11.70 -11.43
CA VAL A 107 -4.46 12.56 -10.27
C VAL A 107 -4.70 11.73 -9.01
N TYR A 108 -5.57 10.72 -9.10
CA TYR A 108 -5.80 9.81 -7.97
C TYR A 108 -4.50 9.13 -7.46
N PHE A 109 -3.61 8.67 -8.34
CA PHE A 109 -2.35 8.06 -7.91
C PHE A 109 -1.42 9.06 -7.24
N ILE A 110 -1.40 10.30 -7.72
CA ILE A 110 -0.64 11.38 -7.11
C ILE A 110 -1.18 11.67 -5.71
N ASP A 111 -2.48 11.84 -5.57
CA ASP A 111 -3.13 12.11 -4.28
C ASP A 111 -2.94 10.96 -3.30
N ALA A 112 -3.17 9.72 -3.73
CA ALA A 112 -2.90 8.54 -2.93
C ALA A 112 -1.42 8.46 -2.53
N GLY A 113 -0.50 8.74 -3.45
CA GLY A 113 0.95 8.77 -3.20
C GLY A 113 1.37 9.80 -2.14
N ILE A 114 0.75 10.99 -2.16
CA ILE A 114 0.96 12.03 -1.14
C ILE A 114 0.50 11.54 0.24
N VAL A 115 -0.59 10.76 0.30
CA VAL A 115 -1.13 10.20 1.55
C VAL A 115 -0.27 9.05 2.10
N VAL A 116 0.40 8.27 1.23
CA VAL A 116 1.22 7.11 1.64
C VAL A 116 2.22 7.53 2.72
N MET A 117 3.00 8.59 2.49
CA MET A 117 4.11 8.94 3.40
C MET A 117 3.63 9.34 4.81
N PRO A 118 2.69 10.30 4.98
CA PRO A 118 2.12 10.63 6.28
C PRO A 118 1.45 9.43 6.96
N TYR A 119 0.70 8.63 6.20
CA TYR A 119 0.03 7.45 6.76
C TYR A 119 1.03 6.42 7.29
N MET A 120 2.05 6.07 6.49
CA MET A 120 3.09 5.12 6.89
C MET A 120 3.87 5.63 8.10
N ALA A 121 4.16 6.93 8.16
CA ALA A 121 4.80 7.55 9.32
C ALA A 121 3.94 7.42 10.58
N ILE A 122 2.65 7.79 10.52
CA ILE A 122 1.73 7.71 11.65
C ILE A 122 1.55 6.25 12.09
N TYR A 123 1.27 5.34 11.15
CA TYR A 123 1.07 3.92 11.43
C TYR A 123 2.32 3.29 12.05
N GLY A 124 3.51 3.58 11.48
CA GLY A 124 4.79 3.16 12.01
C GLY A 124 5.04 3.67 13.43
N LEU A 125 4.76 4.95 13.68
CA LEU A 125 4.90 5.56 15.00
C LEU A 125 3.98 4.89 16.03
N ILE A 126 2.70 4.65 15.68
CA ILE A 126 1.76 3.93 16.56
C ILE A 126 2.32 2.55 16.94
N LEU A 127 2.86 1.80 15.99
CA LEU A 127 3.50 0.51 16.26
C LEU A 127 4.78 0.64 17.09
N GLY A 128 5.60 1.65 16.83
CA GLY A 128 6.80 1.93 17.63
C GLY A 128 6.48 2.29 19.07
N PHE A 129 5.41 3.06 19.32
CA PHE A 129 4.97 3.37 20.69
C PHE A 129 4.44 2.14 21.41
N LYS A 130 3.79 1.20 20.70
CA LYS A 130 3.39 -0.09 21.25
C LYS A 130 4.58 -1.00 21.55
N ASN A 131 5.66 -0.91 20.77
CA ASN A 131 6.89 -1.67 21.00
C ASN A 131 8.12 -0.75 21.12
N LYS A 132 8.43 -0.32 22.34
CA LYS A 132 9.53 0.61 22.65
C LYS A 132 10.91 0.14 22.16
N THR A 133 11.10 -1.16 21.93
CA THR A 133 12.37 -1.69 21.37
C THR A 133 12.65 -1.14 19.97
N VAL A 134 11.62 -0.75 19.22
CA VAL A 134 11.73 -0.11 17.89
C VAL A 134 12.57 1.17 17.99
N PHE A 135 12.30 2.04 18.96
CA PHE A 135 13.02 3.31 19.09
C PHE A 135 14.48 3.11 19.52
N PHE A 136 14.73 2.13 20.39
CA PHE A 136 16.10 1.79 20.81
C PHE A 136 16.94 1.30 19.63
N GLU A 137 16.40 0.37 18.84
CA GLU A 137 17.07 -0.17 17.66
C GLU A 137 17.22 0.88 16.57
N PHE A 138 16.24 1.76 16.39
CA PHE A 138 16.34 2.90 15.46
C PHE A 138 17.45 3.88 15.85
N ALA A 139 17.54 4.23 17.13
CA ALA A 139 18.62 5.09 17.64
C ALA A 139 20.00 4.44 17.46
N LYS A 140 20.09 3.10 17.58
CA LYS A 140 21.31 2.34 17.32
C LYS A 140 21.68 2.36 15.83
N GLU A 141 20.71 2.10 14.94
CA GLU A 141 20.93 2.03 13.49
C GLU A 141 21.36 3.39 12.89
N ILE A 142 20.74 4.49 13.34
CA ILE A 142 21.09 5.85 12.88
C ILE A 142 22.53 6.24 13.20
N ARG A 143 23.12 5.67 14.25
CA ARG A 143 24.51 5.97 14.65
C ARG A 143 25.55 5.24 13.80
N THR A 144 25.14 4.36 12.89
CA THR A 144 26.07 3.68 12.00
C THR A 144 26.57 4.65 10.92
N LEU A 145 27.89 4.65 10.68
CA LEU A 145 28.52 5.57 9.72
C LEU A 145 27.90 5.49 8.32
N LYS A 146 27.53 4.27 7.89
CA LYS A 146 26.83 4.04 6.62
C LYS A 146 25.53 4.83 6.52
N ILE A 147 24.69 4.80 7.57
CA ILE A 147 23.40 5.50 7.58
C ILE A 147 23.59 7.02 7.65
N ILE A 148 24.54 7.49 8.47
CA ILE A 148 24.90 8.91 8.52
C ILE A 148 25.30 9.42 7.14
N MET A 149 26.13 8.66 6.41
CA MET A 149 26.52 9.01 5.04
C MET A 149 25.32 9.06 4.09
N PHE A 150 24.38 8.10 4.17
CA PHE A 150 23.16 8.13 3.34
C PHE A 150 22.29 9.36 3.63
N ILE A 151 22.13 9.72 4.90
CA ILE A 151 21.38 10.92 5.30
C ILE A 151 22.07 12.17 4.74
N LEU A 152 23.38 12.31 4.91
CA LEU A 152 24.13 13.45 4.37
C LEU A 152 24.04 13.54 2.84
N LEU A 153 24.15 12.41 2.14
CA LEU A 153 24.02 12.34 0.68
C LEU A 153 22.65 12.80 0.20
N SER A 154 21.59 12.50 0.96
CA SER A 154 20.22 12.91 0.62
C SER A 154 19.99 14.43 0.66
N PHE A 155 20.87 15.21 1.31
CA PHE A 155 20.83 16.67 1.29
C PHE A 155 21.49 17.29 0.04
N ILE A 156 22.28 16.54 -0.74
CA ILE A 156 23.02 17.10 -1.89
C ILE A 156 22.09 17.80 -2.91
N PRO A 157 20.95 17.22 -3.33
CA PRO A 157 20.06 17.88 -4.29
C PRO A 157 19.56 19.23 -3.78
N MET A 158 19.19 19.30 -2.49
CA MET A 158 18.74 20.54 -1.86
C MET A 158 19.85 21.61 -1.87
N PHE A 159 21.08 21.26 -1.51
CA PHE A 159 22.20 22.20 -1.55
C PHE A 159 22.52 22.64 -2.98
N MET A 160 22.56 21.71 -3.95
CA MET A 160 22.80 22.05 -5.35
C MET A 160 21.80 23.08 -5.88
N LEU A 161 20.52 22.92 -5.55
CA LEU A 161 19.47 23.87 -5.91
C LEU A 161 19.74 25.27 -5.33
N ILE A 162 20.08 25.36 -4.05
CA ILE A 162 20.38 26.65 -3.40
C ILE A 162 21.60 27.34 -4.05
N PHE A 163 22.64 26.58 -4.39
CA PHE A 163 23.89 27.15 -4.93
C PHE A 163 23.82 27.54 -6.41
N LEU A 164 22.94 26.92 -7.21
CA LEU A 164 22.85 27.22 -8.64
C LEU A 164 22.20 28.59 -8.93
N ALA A 165 21.69 29.31 -7.91
CA ALA A 165 21.06 30.63 -8.03
C ALA A 165 20.00 30.72 -9.15
N VAL A 166 19.45 29.57 -9.53
CA VAL A 166 18.34 29.48 -10.46
C VAL A 166 17.12 30.06 -9.72
N ASN A 167 16.25 30.78 -10.44
CA ASN A 167 14.94 31.17 -9.94
C ASN A 167 14.10 29.91 -9.72
N ILE A 168 14.42 29.18 -8.64
CA ILE A 168 13.84 27.89 -8.32
C ILE A 168 12.56 28.17 -7.57
N GLU A 169 11.49 27.52 -8.02
CA GLU A 169 10.25 27.50 -7.29
C GLU A 169 10.49 26.89 -5.90
N ILE A 170 10.06 27.60 -4.85
CA ILE A 170 10.17 27.17 -3.44
C ILE A 170 9.71 25.71 -3.27
N VAL A 171 8.73 25.30 -4.06
CA VAL A 171 8.23 23.93 -4.22
C VAL A 171 9.35 22.90 -4.39
N LEU A 172 10.27 23.11 -5.32
CA LEU A 172 11.32 22.16 -5.62
C LEU A 172 12.29 22.02 -4.45
N ILE A 173 12.55 23.11 -3.73
CA ILE A 173 13.35 23.09 -2.50
C ILE A 173 12.64 22.25 -1.42
N ILE A 174 11.32 22.42 -1.26
CA ILE A 174 10.52 21.62 -0.31
C ILE A 174 10.58 20.13 -0.67
N LEU A 175 10.39 19.78 -1.95
CA LEU A 175 10.47 18.39 -2.41
C LEU A 175 11.85 17.77 -2.14
N CYS A 176 12.93 18.51 -2.40
CA CYS A 176 14.28 18.06 -2.06
C CYS A 176 14.51 17.94 -0.55
N ALA A 177 13.93 18.83 0.26
CA ALA A 177 14.01 18.77 1.72
C ALA A 177 13.25 17.57 2.32
N LEU A 178 12.32 16.96 1.57
CA LEU A 178 11.64 15.72 1.98
C LEU A 178 12.52 14.47 1.82
N LEU A 179 13.58 14.50 1.01
CA LEU A 179 14.43 13.33 0.76
C LEU A 179 15.09 12.78 2.04
N PRO A 180 15.73 13.60 2.90
CA PRO A 180 16.25 13.12 4.18
C PRO A 180 15.18 12.53 5.09
N VAL A 181 13.98 13.12 5.11
CA VAL A 181 12.83 12.62 5.88
C VAL A 181 12.41 11.24 5.38
N PHE A 182 12.38 11.05 4.06
CA PHE A 182 12.07 9.75 3.45
C PHE A 182 13.11 8.67 3.77
N VAL A 183 14.41 9.02 3.77
CA VAL A 183 15.48 8.10 4.18
C VAL A 183 15.30 7.66 5.64
N LEU A 184 15.07 8.61 6.55
CA LEU A 184 14.84 8.33 7.97
C LEU A 184 13.59 7.46 8.17
N LEU A 185 12.49 7.79 7.48
CA LEU A 185 11.26 7.03 7.55
C LEU A 185 11.45 5.60 7.04
N THR A 186 12.18 5.39 5.95
CA THR A 186 12.46 4.06 5.40
C THR A 186 13.22 3.19 6.39
N ILE A 187 14.25 3.75 7.04
CA ILE A 187 15.02 3.05 8.08
C ILE A 187 14.11 2.70 9.26
N TYR A 188 13.32 3.66 9.72
CA TYR A 188 12.40 3.48 10.83
C TYR A 188 11.39 2.36 10.55
N LEU A 189 10.73 2.40 9.38
CA LEU A 189 9.74 1.41 8.97
C LEU A 189 10.37 0.01 8.82
N LYS A 190 11.63 -0.10 8.39
CA LYS A 190 12.31 -1.39 8.33
C LYS A 190 12.53 -2.01 9.71
N ILE A 191 12.72 -1.17 10.73
CA ILE A 191 12.87 -1.62 12.12
C ILE A 191 11.49 -1.96 12.71
N VAL A 192 10.46 -1.16 12.43
CA VAL A 192 9.07 -1.46 12.77
C VAL A 192 8.66 -2.83 12.20
N GLU A 193 8.97 -3.09 10.92
CA GLU A 193 8.70 -4.38 10.27
C GLU A 193 9.33 -5.54 11.06
N LYS A 194 10.62 -5.42 11.41
CA LYS A 194 11.37 -6.49 12.10
C LYS A 194 10.97 -6.70 13.56
N LYS A 195 10.57 -5.64 14.27
CA LYS A 195 10.39 -5.68 15.73
C LYS A 195 8.93 -5.65 16.16
N ALA A 196 8.07 -4.96 15.41
CA ALA A 196 6.67 -4.73 15.79
C ALA A 196 5.66 -5.40 14.85
N MET A 197 6.08 -5.87 13.67
CA MET A 197 5.20 -6.52 12.69
C MET A 197 5.49 -8.01 12.51
N GLN A 198 6.09 -8.62 13.54
CA GLN A 198 6.37 -10.06 13.59
C GLN A 198 5.74 -10.66 14.84
N ARG A 199 5.22 -11.88 14.71
CA ARG A 199 4.71 -12.66 15.83
C ARG A 199 5.08 -14.12 15.63
N THR A 200 5.40 -14.79 16.72
CA THR A 200 5.65 -16.23 16.74
C THR A 200 4.34 -16.94 17.07
N ILE A 201 3.87 -17.78 16.16
CA ILE A 201 2.66 -18.59 16.33
C ILE A 201 3.01 -20.08 16.34
N PRO A 202 2.20 -20.92 17.00
CA PRO A 202 2.28 -22.37 16.85
C PRO A 202 2.03 -22.80 15.40
N VAL A 203 2.73 -23.83 14.93
CA VAL A 203 2.58 -24.34 13.55
C VAL A 203 1.15 -24.78 13.22
N PHE A 204 0.39 -25.28 14.19
CA PHE A 204 -0.99 -25.71 13.95
C PHE A 204 -1.93 -24.56 13.57
N GLU A 205 -1.61 -23.33 14.01
CA GLU A 205 -2.36 -22.10 13.71
C GLU A 205 -2.01 -21.52 12.35
N LEU A 206 -0.96 -22.03 11.68
CA LEU A 206 -0.55 -21.55 10.37
C LEU A 206 -1.67 -21.74 9.34
N THR A 207 -1.95 -20.69 8.60
CA THR A 207 -2.99 -20.63 7.57
C THR A 207 -2.40 -20.37 6.19
N LYS A 208 -3.21 -20.60 5.15
CA LYS A 208 -2.84 -20.13 3.80
C LYS A 208 -2.70 -18.61 3.82
N GLU A 209 -1.87 -18.06 2.95
CA GLU A 209 -1.63 -16.61 2.82
C GLU A 209 -0.84 -15.98 4.00
N ASP A 210 -0.51 -16.74 5.05
CA ASP A 210 0.44 -16.29 6.07
C ASP A 210 1.82 -16.04 5.45
N THR A 211 2.43 -14.91 5.79
CA THR A 211 3.76 -14.55 5.29
C THR A 211 4.82 -14.85 6.33
N LEU A 212 5.81 -15.67 5.97
CA LEU A 212 6.90 -16.04 6.87
C LEU A 212 7.87 -14.88 7.10
N ALA A 213 8.35 -14.74 8.33
CA ALA A 213 9.45 -13.82 8.64
C ALA A 213 10.81 -14.39 8.20
N GLU A 214 10.94 -15.71 8.18
CA GLU A 214 12.18 -16.44 7.90
C GLU A 214 11.93 -17.60 6.93
N ASP A 215 12.97 -18.01 6.21
CA ASP A 215 12.89 -19.15 5.29
C ASP A 215 12.77 -20.46 6.09
N ILE A 216 11.95 -21.40 5.61
CA ILE A 216 11.87 -22.75 6.19
C ILE A 216 12.59 -23.70 5.25
N ILE A 217 13.66 -24.31 5.76
CA ILE A 217 14.54 -25.22 5.01
C ILE A 217 14.55 -26.56 5.75
N PHE A 218 14.36 -27.65 5.02
CA PHE A 218 14.42 -29.01 5.53
C PHE A 218 15.26 -29.86 4.56
N GLU A 219 16.25 -30.58 5.08
CA GLU A 219 17.15 -31.44 4.27
C GLU A 219 17.81 -30.72 3.06
N GLY A 220 18.09 -29.42 3.21
CA GLY A 220 18.66 -28.59 2.14
C GLY A 220 17.63 -28.10 1.11
N GLU A 221 16.39 -28.59 1.15
CA GLU A 221 15.28 -28.11 0.33
C GLU A 221 14.56 -26.94 1.02
N LYS A 222 14.31 -25.87 0.27
CA LYS A 222 13.58 -24.70 0.76
C LYS A 222 12.08 -24.91 0.59
N ILE A 223 11.40 -25.28 1.66
CA ILE A 223 9.96 -25.56 1.67
C ILE A 223 9.15 -24.28 1.45
N ALA A 224 9.54 -23.21 2.12
CA ALA A 224 8.85 -21.93 2.05
C ALA A 224 9.81 -20.75 2.18
N LYS A 225 9.49 -19.65 1.49
CA LYS A 225 10.33 -18.45 1.39
C LYS A 225 9.73 -17.30 2.19
N LYS A 226 10.56 -16.53 2.89
CA LYS A 226 10.16 -15.31 3.62
C LYS A 226 9.70 -14.15 2.74
N ASN A 227 10.01 -14.22 1.45
CA ASN A 227 9.69 -13.19 0.46
C ASN A 227 8.56 -13.66 -0.49
N ASP A 228 7.83 -14.71 -0.12
CA ASP A 228 6.65 -15.10 -0.88
C ASP A 228 5.52 -14.10 -0.60
N VAL A 229 5.18 -13.30 -1.61
CA VAL A 229 4.22 -12.20 -1.50
C VAL A 229 2.80 -12.74 -1.35
N ALA A 230 2.50 -13.85 -2.03
CA ALA A 230 1.20 -14.49 -1.96
C ALA A 230 0.97 -15.19 -0.60
N GLY A 231 2.00 -15.20 0.26
CA GLY A 231 2.03 -15.98 1.48
C GLY A 231 2.10 -17.47 1.18
N LEU A 232 1.82 -18.29 2.20
CA LEU A 232 1.91 -19.74 2.08
C LEU A 232 0.77 -20.34 1.26
N THR A 233 1.12 -21.27 0.37
CA THR A 233 0.15 -22.16 -0.28
C THR A 233 -0.37 -23.21 0.70
N LYS A 234 -1.55 -23.78 0.42
CA LYS A 234 -2.12 -24.85 1.24
C LYS A 234 -1.18 -26.06 1.36
N GLU A 235 -0.54 -26.45 0.26
CA GLU A 235 0.41 -27.56 0.22
C GLU A 235 1.64 -27.31 1.12
N GLN A 236 2.16 -26.08 1.12
CA GLN A 236 3.26 -25.70 2.01
C GLN A 236 2.83 -25.74 3.48
N VAL A 237 1.64 -25.22 3.81
CA VAL A 237 1.12 -25.27 5.18
C VAL A 237 1.01 -26.71 5.66
N ASP A 238 0.45 -27.60 4.83
CA ASP A 238 0.27 -29.01 5.17
C ASP A 238 1.63 -29.71 5.38
N LYS A 239 2.61 -29.49 4.48
CA LYS A 239 3.99 -30.01 4.60
C LYS A 239 4.69 -29.49 5.87
N ILE A 240 4.55 -28.21 6.19
CA ILE A 240 5.12 -27.61 7.41
C ILE A 240 4.49 -28.25 8.67
N LYS A 241 3.16 -28.42 8.69
CA LYS A 241 2.44 -29.04 9.81
C LYS A 241 2.87 -30.49 10.03
N GLU A 242 3.08 -31.25 8.96
CA GLU A 242 3.55 -32.63 9.04
C GLU A 242 4.96 -32.72 9.63
N LEU A 243 5.89 -31.89 9.14
CA LEU A 243 7.27 -31.87 9.61
C LEU A 243 7.39 -31.45 11.08
N ALA A 244 6.59 -30.48 11.51
CA ALA A 244 6.56 -30.06 12.91
C ALA A 244 6.04 -31.18 13.82
N LYS A 245 4.94 -31.87 13.43
CA LYS A 245 4.44 -33.04 14.17
C LYS A 245 5.49 -34.15 14.32
N GLY A 246 6.34 -34.32 13.31
CA GLY A 246 7.46 -35.26 13.33
C GLY A 246 8.70 -34.79 14.11
N GLY A 247 8.67 -33.61 14.73
CA GLY A 247 9.80 -33.02 15.45
C GLY A 247 10.97 -32.61 14.55
N ARG A 248 10.75 -32.50 13.24
CA ARG A 248 11.80 -32.25 12.23
C ARG A 248 12.09 -30.76 12.03
N ILE A 249 11.12 -29.91 12.38
CA ILE A 249 11.24 -28.45 12.41
C ILE A 249 10.61 -27.93 13.71
N PRO A 250 10.88 -26.67 14.12
CA PRO A 250 10.30 -26.10 15.34
C PRO A 250 8.76 -26.04 15.31
N ASP A 251 8.13 -26.32 16.45
CA ASP A 251 6.66 -26.26 16.63
C ASP A 251 6.09 -24.83 16.61
N LYS A 252 6.97 -23.84 16.56
CA LYS A 252 6.64 -22.42 16.53
C LYS A 252 7.40 -21.75 15.39
N ILE A 253 6.68 -20.93 14.63
CA ILE A 253 7.19 -20.22 13.47
C ILE A 253 6.86 -18.74 13.61
N THR A 254 7.79 -17.90 13.17
CA THR A 254 7.59 -16.45 13.13
C THR A 254 6.98 -16.05 11.80
N ILE A 255 5.80 -15.45 11.85
CA ILE A 255 5.13 -14.82 10.71
C ILE A 255 5.24 -13.31 10.82
N LYS A 256 5.17 -12.63 9.68
CA LYS A 256 5.13 -11.18 9.56
C LYS A 256 3.84 -10.74 8.89
N TRP A 257 3.34 -9.56 9.22
CA TRP A 257 2.23 -8.94 8.52
C TRP A 257 2.65 -7.61 7.91
N GLY A 258 1.92 -7.19 6.86
CA GLY A 258 2.15 -5.95 6.15
C GLY A 258 1.51 -4.74 6.82
N ILE A 259 1.82 -3.55 6.30
CA ILE A 259 1.09 -2.34 6.66
C ILE A 259 -0.26 -2.39 5.95
N LYS A 260 -1.30 -2.04 6.71
CA LYS A 260 -2.69 -2.06 6.28
C LYS A 260 -2.91 -0.89 5.34
N PHE A 261 -2.99 -1.18 4.04
CA PHE A 261 -2.84 -0.17 2.98
C PHE A 261 -4.17 0.43 2.51
N VAL A 262 -5.30 -0.25 2.71
CA VAL A 262 -6.60 0.23 2.21
C VAL A 262 -7.00 1.61 2.73
N PRO A 263 -6.72 1.98 3.99
CA PRO A 263 -7.00 3.35 4.47
C PRO A 263 -6.30 4.43 3.64
N VAL A 264 -5.12 4.15 3.06
CA VAL A 264 -4.44 5.07 2.15
C VAL A 264 -5.24 5.24 0.86
N LEU A 265 -5.69 4.13 0.26
CA LEU A 265 -6.52 4.16 -0.94
C LEU A 265 -7.82 4.92 -0.71
N PHE A 266 -8.41 4.76 0.49
CA PHE A 266 -9.63 5.45 0.89
C PHE A 266 -9.42 6.96 1.07
N ILE A 267 -8.42 7.36 1.86
CA ILE A 267 -8.11 8.78 2.09
C ILE A 267 -7.70 9.46 0.78
N GLY A 268 -6.88 8.80 -0.04
CA GLY A 268 -6.53 9.29 -1.38
C GLY A 268 -7.76 9.49 -2.27
N PHE A 269 -8.76 8.60 -2.19
CA PHE A 269 -10.01 8.75 -2.94
C PHE A 269 -10.84 9.93 -2.44
N LEU A 270 -10.93 10.13 -1.12
CA LEU A 270 -11.62 11.30 -0.55
C LEU A 270 -10.96 12.60 -1.01
N ILE A 271 -9.63 12.65 -0.97
CA ILE A 271 -8.87 13.81 -1.42
C ILE A 271 -9.15 14.09 -2.90
N PHE A 272 -9.03 13.08 -3.76
CA PHE A 272 -9.32 13.17 -5.19
C PHE A 272 -10.74 13.72 -5.46
N VAL A 273 -11.75 13.24 -4.73
CA VAL A 273 -13.15 13.66 -4.92
C VAL A 273 -13.39 15.10 -4.44
N PHE A 274 -12.82 15.50 -3.30
CA PHE A 274 -13.15 16.79 -2.67
C PHE A 274 -12.24 17.93 -3.08
N TYR A 275 -10.99 17.63 -3.42
CA TYR A 275 -9.95 18.62 -3.73
C TYR A 275 -9.42 18.50 -5.16
N GLY A 276 -9.77 17.44 -5.89
CA GLY A 276 -9.18 17.17 -7.19
C GLY A 276 -7.67 16.96 -7.03
N ASN A 277 -6.88 17.66 -7.83
CA ASN A 277 -5.43 17.56 -7.80
C ASN A 277 -4.82 18.35 -6.63
N VAL A 278 -4.32 17.65 -5.60
CA VAL A 278 -3.69 18.29 -4.43
C VAL A 278 -2.47 19.12 -4.81
N ILE A 279 -1.70 18.71 -5.82
CA ILE A 279 -0.55 19.48 -6.30
C ILE A 279 -1.04 20.86 -6.74
N GLU A 280 -2.06 20.94 -7.60
CA GLU A 280 -2.59 22.23 -8.05
C GLU A 280 -3.15 23.07 -6.90
N VAL A 281 -3.87 22.46 -5.96
CA VAL A 281 -4.40 23.17 -4.77
C VAL A 281 -3.28 23.71 -3.87
N LEU A 282 -2.15 23.01 -3.76
CA LEU A 282 -1.01 23.46 -2.96
C LEU A 282 -0.13 24.51 -3.68
N PHE A 283 -0.24 24.61 -5.01
CA PHE A 283 0.62 25.45 -5.84
C PHE A 283 -0.06 26.66 -6.48
N ILE A 284 -1.38 26.82 -6.31
CA ILE A 284 -2.17 28.02 -6.67
C ILE A 284 -2.50 28.82 -5.42
#